data_AF-A0A093J5F3-F1
#
_entry.id   AF-A0A093J5F3-F1
#
_cell.length_a   1.000
_cell.length_b   1.000
_cell.length_c   1.000
_cell.angle_alpha   90.00
_cell.angle_beta   90.00
_cell.angle_gamma   90.00
#
_symmetry.space_group_name_H-M   'P 1'
#
loop_
_entity.id
_entity.type
_entity.pdbx_description
1 polymer ?
#
loop_
_entity_poly.entity_id
_entity_poly.type
_entity_poly.pdbx_seq_one_letter_code
_entity_poly.pdbx_strand_id
1 'polypeptide(L)'
;IELEPVKLLSTEDHLEHALAIERRRIRLGYEQVFQNLMQESNKEGDYYTFEEKDAVSTDLTHVQSIELVQPPHANHHGNTFGGQIMAWMETVASISASRLCRSYPVLKSVNMFKFWGPSLVGDRLVFNAIVNNTFQNSVEVGVRVEAFNCEEWIKDQARHINSAFLIFKTVNDKGELFTFPRIKP
;
A
#
# COMPACT_ATOMS: atom_id res chain seq x y z
N ILE A 1 -24.97 -15.44 -12.25
CA ILE A 1 -23.97 -15.32 -13.33
C ILE A 1 -23.22 -16.64 -13.34
N GLU A 2 -23.40 -17.44 -14.39
CA GLU A 2 -22.58 -18.63 -14.61
C GLU A 2 -21.32 -18.18 -15.34
N LEU A 3 -20.15 -18.42 -14.74
CA LEU A 3 -18.87 -18.12 -15.36
C LEU A 3 -18.43 -19.33 -16.16
N GLU A 4 -18.05 -19.12 -17.41
CA GLU A 4 -17.51 -20.19 -18.25
C GLU A 4 -16.19 -20.72 -17.66
N PRO A 5 -15.96 -22.05 -17.72
CA PRO A 5 -14.69 -22.63 -17.27
C PRO A 5 -13.55 -22.18 -18.18
N VAL A 6 -12.38 -21.90 -17.58
CA VAL A 6 -11.17 -21.55 -18.33
C VAL A 6 -10.74 -22.74 -19.19
N LYS A 7 -10.46 -22.49 -20.47
CA LYS A 7 -9.90 -23.51 -21.38
C LYS A 7 -8.43 -23.72 -21.05
N LEU A 8 -8.06 -24.96 -20.77
CA LEU A 8 -6.68 -25.35 -20.43
C LEU A 8 -6.08 -26.10 -21.62
N LEU A 9 -5.08 -25.52 -22.28
CA LEU A 9 -4.48 -26.03 -23.52
C LEU A 9 -3.10 -26.65 -23.27
N SER A 10 -2.32 -26.06 -22.37
CA SER A 10 -0.95 -26.48 -22.06
C SER A 10 -0.87 -27.20 -20.70
N THR A 11 0.23 -27.91 -20.45
CA THR A 11 0.54 -28.48 -19.12
C THR A 11 0.71 -27.38 -18.07
N GLU A 12 1.22 -26.22 -18.48
CA GLU A 12 1.36 -25.03 -17.64
C GLU A 12 0.00 -24.47 -17.23
N ASP A 13 -0.99 -24.42 -18.14
CA ASP A 13 -2.34 -23.94 -17.83
C ASP A 13 -3.00 -24.79 -16.73
N HIS A 14 -2.82 -26.12 -16.81
CA HIS A 14 -3.35 -27.05 -15.82
C HIS A 14 -2.69 -26.85 -14.45
N LEU A 15 -1.37 -26.63 -14.44
CA LEU A 15 -0.64 -26.33 -13.20
C LEU A 15 -1.10 -24.99 -12.60
N GLU A 16 -1.18 -23.93 -13.40
CA GLU A 16 -1.62 -22.62 -12.95
C GLU A 16 -3.05 -22.62 -12.43
N HIS A 17 -3.94 -23.38 -13.07
CA HIS A 17 -5.31 -23.58 -12.60
C HIS A 17 -5.34 -24.26 -11.22
N ALA A 18 -4.52 -25.30 -10.99
CA ALA A 18 -4.41 -25.95 -9.69
C ALA A 18 -3.83 -24.99 -8.62
N LEU A 19 -2.75 -24.27 -8.96
CA LEU A 19 -2.11 -23.31 -8.06
C LEU A 19 -3.02 -22.12 -7.72
N ALA A 20 -3.96 -21.75 -8.58
CA ALA A 20 -4.91 -20.67 -8.32
C ALA A 20 -5.74 -20.89 -7.05
N ILE A 21 -6.06 -22.14 -6.72
CA ILE A 21 -6.80 -22.52 -5.48
C ILE A 21 -5.94 -22.22 -4.26
N GLU A 22 -4.67 -22.61 -4.27
CA GLU A 22 -3.74 -22.37 -3.16
C GLU A 22 -3.45 -20.89 -3.00
N ARG A 23 -3.23 -20.15 -4.10
CA ARG A 23 -3.10 -18.68 -4.06
C ARG A 23 -4.37 -18.00 -3.54
N ARG A 24 -5.55 -18.54 -3.82
CA ARG A 24 -6.82 -18.03 -3.25
C ARG A 24 -6.88 -18.26 -1.75
N ARG A 25 -6.46 -19.43 -1.26
CA ARG A 25 -6.40 -19.72 0.18
C ARG A 25 -5.51 -18.72 0.92
N ILE A 26 -4.32 -18.42 0.36
CA ILE A 26 -3.41 -17.41 0.91
C ILE A 26 -4.08 -16.02 0.96
N ARG A 27 -4.71 -15.59 -0.14
CA ARG A 27 -5.39 -14.29 -0.21
C ARG A 27 -6.51 -14.14 0.83
N LEU A 28 -7.29 -15.19 1.06
CA LEU A 28 -8.39 -15.17 2.02
C LEU A 28 -7.92 -15.27 3.48
N GLY A 29 -6.86 -16.03 3.74
CA GLY A 29 -6.30 -16.20 5.08
C GLY A 29 -5.39 -15.07 5.55
N TYR A 30 -4.90 -14.22 4.64
CA TYR A 30 -3.89 -13.21 4.92
C TYR A 30 -4.25 -12.26 6.07
N GLU A 31 -5.47 -11.76 6.10
CA GLU A 31 -5.92 -10.85 7.16
C GLU A 31 -5.87 -11.52 8.53
N GLN A 32 -6.32 -12.77 8.61
CA GLN A 32 -6.29 -13.52 9.87
C GLN A 32 -4.87 -13.84 10.32
N VAL A 33 -3.98 -14.21 9.39
CA VAL A 33 -2.56 -14.44 9.69
C VAL A 33 -1.91 -13.15 10.22
N PHE A 34 -2.17 -12.01 9.57
CA PHE A 34 -1.64 -10.73 10.00
C PHE A 34 -2.16 -10.34 11.39
N GLN A 35 -3.46 -10.50 11.65
CA GLN A 35 -4.05 -10.22 12.97
C GLN A 35 -3.46 -11.09 14.08
N ASN A 36 -3.20 -12.37 13.82
CA ASN A 36 -2.58 -13.26 14.79
C ASN A 36 -1.15 -12.80 15.14
N LEU A 37 -0.33 -12.46 14.14
CA LEU A 37 1.03 -11.94 14.34
C LEU A 37 1.03 -10.63 15.14
N MET A 38 0.08 -9.73 14.85
CA MET A 38 -0.07 -8.49 15.61
C MET A 38 -0.42 -8.75 17.09
N GLN A 39 -1.28 -9.73 17.36
CA GLN A 39 -1.62 -10.12 18.73
C GLN A 39 -0.44 -10.73 19.51
N GLU A 40 0.45 -11.44 18.83
CA GLU A 40 1.69 -11.97 19.43
C GLU A 40 2.66 -10.83 19.77
N SER A 41 2.94 -9.94 18.81
CA SER A 41 3.86 -8.81 19.04
C SER A 41 3.39 -7.86 20.16
N ASN A 42 2.08 -7.60 20.26
CA ASN A 42 1.53 -6.73 21.31
C ASN A 42 1.59 -7.36 22.71
N LYS A 43 1.67 -8.71 22.82
CA LYS A 43 1.79 -9.41 24.11
C LYS A 43 3.21 -9.38 24.66
N GLU A 44 4.21 -9.27 23.80
CA GLU A 44 5.61 -9.26 24.22
C GLU A 44 6.06 -7.92 24.82
N GLY A 45 5.26 -6.84 24.73
CA GLY A 45 5.51 -5.60 25.47
C GLY A 45 6.88 -4.96 25.19
N ASP A 46 7.57 -5.42 24.14
CA ASP A 46 8.92 -5.04 23.77
C ASP A 46 8.91 -3.67 23.07
N TYR A 47 8.47 -2.65 23.80
CA TYR A 47 8.95 -1.29 23.59
C TYR A 47 10.41 -1.31 24.02
N TYR A 48 11.30 -1.73 23.13
CA TYR A 48 12.72 -1.58 23.37
C TYR A 48 13.01 -0.08 23.54
N THR A 49 13.16 0.35 24.79
CA THR A 49 13.73 1.64 25.14
C THR A 49 15.22 1.61 24.81
N PHE A 50 15.55 1.71 23.54
CA PHE A 50 16.91 2.00 23.12
C PHE A 50 17.13 3.51 23.20
N GLU A 51 18.21 3.92 23.87
CA GLU A 51 18.74 5.28 23.77
C GLU A 51 19.38 5.46 22.38
N GLU A 52 18.57 5.57 21.33
CA GLU A 52 19.08 5.82 19.98
C GLU A 52 19.21 7.32 19.73
N LYS A 53 20.42 7.84 19.96
CA LYS A 53 20.79 9.22 19.62
C LYS A 53 20.61 9.56 18.12
N ASP A 54 20.49 8.55 17.26
CA ASP A 54 20.40 8.70 15.80
C ASP A 54 19.05 8.24 15.20
N ALA A 55 18.06 7.93 16.03
CA ALA A 55 16.72 7.57 15.53
C ALA A 55 15.96 8.82 15.07
N VAL A 56 15.31 8.73 13.91
CA VAL A 56 14.58 9.83 13.28
C VAL A 56 13.07 9.62 13.41
N SER A 57 12.32 10.67 13.71
CA SER A 57 10.85 10.65 13.71
C SER A 57 10.29 10.58 12.29
N THR A 58 9.17 9.88 12.10
CA THR A 58 8.45 9.78 10.83
C THR A 58 7.45 10.92 10.60
N ASP A 59 7.23 11.81 11.58
CA ASP A 59 6.22 12.89 11.50
C ASP A 59 6.37 13.75 10.24
N LEU A 60 7.60 14.07 9.87
CA LEU A 60 7.90 14.91 8.70
C LEU A 60 7.74 14.16 7.38
N THR A 61 7.63 12.83 7.41
CA THR A 61 7.43 11.99 6.22
C THR A 61 5.97 11.93 5.78
N HIS A 62 5.02 12.40 6.61
CA HIS A 62 3.60 12.36 6.29
C HIS A 62 3.24 13.18 5.04
N VAL A 63 2.69 12.53 4.02
CA VAL A 63 2.20 13.15 2.80
C VAL A 63 0.70 12.91 2.68
N GLN A 64 -0.03 13.98 2.40
CA GLN A 64 -1.42 13.92 1.99
C GLN A 64 -1.55 14.46 0.57
N SER A 65 -2.26 13.73 -0.29
CA SER A 65 -2.68 14.21 -1.61
C SER A 65 -4.16 13.88 -1.84
N ILE A 66 -4.80 14.65 -2.72
CA ILE A 66 -6.20 14.46 -3.07
C ILE A 66 -6.32 14.46 -4.58
N GLU A 67 -6.96 13.44 -5.12
CA GLU A 67 -7.22 13.31 -6.56
C GLU A 67 -8.72 13.26 -6.82
N LEU A 68 -9.18 14.00 -7.83
CA LEU A 68 -10.56 13.92 -8.29
C LEU A 68 -10.67 12.80 -9.35
N VAL A 69 -11.60 11.87 -9.15
CA VAL A 69 -11.87 10.84 -10.15
C VAL A 69 -12.61 11.47 -11.33
N GLN A 70 -11.93 11.52 -12.47
CA GLN A 70 -12.46 12.01 -13.73
C GLN A 70 -12.85 10.83 -14.64
N PRO A 71 -13.66 11.05 -15.70
CA PRO A 71 -14.02 10.00 -16.65
C PRO A 71 -12.87 9.10 -17.17
N PRO A 72 -11.66 9.60 -17.51
CA PRO A 72 -10.57 8.72 -17.96
C PRO A 72 -10.03 7.79 -16.87
N HIS A 73 -10.30 8.07 -15.59
CA HIS A 73 -9.85 7.26 -14.45
C HIS A 73 -10.75 6.06 -14.18
N ALA A 74 -11.84 5.90 -14.94
CA ALA A 74 -12.87 4.91 -14.71
C ALA A 74 -13.27 4.15 -15.97
N ASN A 75 -13.86 2.98 -15.79
CA ASN A 75 -14.48 2.25 -16.89
C ASN A 75 -15.79 2.92 -17.34
N HIS A 76 -16.38 2.41 -18.43
CA HIS A 76 -17.62 2.96 -19.00
C HIS A 76 -18.85 2.88 -18.07
N HIS A 77 -18.78 2.09 -16.99
CA HIS A 77 -19.81 2.08 -15.94
C HIS A 77 -19.53 3.10 -14.81
N GLY A 78 -18.47 3.90 -14.95
CA GLY A 78 -18.07 4.91 -13.97
C GLY A 78 -17.29 4.37 -12.77
N ASN A 79 -16.89 3.08 -12.75
CA ASN A 79 -16.06 2.54 -11.68
C ASN A 79 -14.58 2.87 -11.90
N THR A 80 -13.95 3.48 -10.89
CA THR A 80 -12.54 3.84 -10.91
C THR A 80 -11.66 2.61 -11.14
N PHE A 81 -10.67 2.72 -12.04
CA PHE A 81 -9.71 1.65 -12.27
C PHE A 81 -8.81 1.46 -11.04
N GLY A 82 -8.72 0.24 -10.52
CA GLY A 82 -7.78 -0.07 -9.44
C GLY A 82 -6.32 0.25 -9.79
N GLY A 83 -5.96 0.10 -11.07
CA GLY A 83 -4.64 0.51 -11.58
C GLY A 83 -4.35 2.00 -11.42
N GLN A 84 -5.36 2.85 -11.61
CA GLN A 84 -5.23 4.30 -11.43
C GLN A 84 -5.02 4.65 -9.95
N ILE A 85 -5.77 4.01 -9.04
CA ILE A 85 -5.58 4.18 -7.60
C ILE A 85 -4.17 3.77 -7.18
N MET A 86 -3.66 2.63 -7.68
CA MET A 86 -2.30 2.17 -7.41
C MET A 86 -1.22 3.15 -7.91
N ALA A 87 -1.42 3.77 -9.08
CA ALA A 87 -0.49 4.77 -9.61
C ALA A 87 -0.39 6.00 -8.69
N TRP A 88 -1.53 6.52 -8.22
CA TRP A 88 -1.56 7.63 -7.27
C TRP A 88 -0.96 7.24 -5.91
N MET A 89 -1.24 6.03 -5.41
CA MET A 89 -0.65 5.54 -4.17
C MET A 89 0.88 5.48 -4.25
N GLU A 90 1.43 4.96 -5.34
CA GLU A 90 2.89 4.89 -5.54
C GLU A 90 3.51 6.28 -5.54
N THR A 91 2.90 7.24 -6.22
CA THR A 91 3.39 8.62 -6.29
C THR A 91 3.47 9.24 -4.89
N VAL A 92 2.39 9.14 -4.10
CA VAL A 92 2.34 9.71 -2.74
C VAL A 92 3.31 8.99 -1.80
N ALA A 93 3.43 7.66 -1.91
CA ALA A 93 4.34 6.87 -1.11
C ALA A 93 5.82 7.18 -1.42
N SER A 94 6.15 7.36 -2.70
CA SER A 94 7.48 7.72 -3.16
C SER A 94 7.91 9.10 -2.62
N ILE A 95 6.99 10.06 -2.56
CA ILE A 95 7.25 11.37 -1.91
C ILE A 95 7.52 11.18 -0.41
N SER A 96 6.74 10.36 0.29
CA SER A 96 6.96 10.05 1.71
C SER A 96 8.34 9.42 1.95
N ALA A 97 8.72 8.42 1.15
CA ALA A 97 10.05 7.80 1.23
C ALA A 97 11.17 8.81 0.92
N SER A 98 10.96 9.68 -0.07
CA SER A 98 11.92 10.73 -0.45
C SER A 98 12.18 11.73 0.69
N ARG A 99 11.16 12.04 1.51
CA ARG A 99 11.33 12.91 2.67
C ARG A 99 12.26 12.32 3.74
N LEU A 100 12.32 10.98 3.84
CA LEU A 100 13.23 10.30 4.75
C LEU A 100 14.66 10.24 4.21
N CYS A 101 14.85 9.74 2.98
CA CYS A 101 16.19 9.52 2.43
C CYS A 101 16.81 10.76 1.75
N ARG A 102 16.02 11.80 1.47
CA ARG A 102 16.43 12.98 0.67
C ARG A 102 17.08 12.59 -0.67
N SER A 103 16.60 11.50 -1.26
CA SER A 103 17.05 10.94 -2.54
C SER A 103 15.84 10.43 -3.33
N TYR A 104 16.07 9.79 -4.47
CA TYR A 104 15.05 9.22 -5.35
C TYR A 104 14.83 7.74 -5.03
N PRO A 105 13.80 7.38 -4.24
CA PRO A 105 13.49 6.00 -3.93
C PRO A 105 12.92 5.29 -5.16
N VAL A 106 13.25 4.01 -5.29
CA VAL A 106 12.73 3.11 -6.31
C VAL A 106 11.87 2.05 -5.64
N LEU A 107 10.68 1.82 -6.18
CA LEU A 107 9.76 0.81 -5.68
C LEU A 107 10.37 -0.60 -5.83
N LYS A 108 10.46 -1.33 -4.71
CA LYS A 108 10.91 -2.73 -4.66
C LYS A 108 9.75 -3.70 -4.83
N SER A 109 8.69 -3.47 -4.06
CA SER A 109 7.56 -4.37 -3.95
C SER A 109 6.39 -3.65 -3.32
N VAL A 110 5.19 -4.14 -3.61
CA VAL A 110 3.95 -3.74 -2.95
C VAL A 110 3.40 -4.99 -2.25
N ASN A 111 3.06 -4.87 -0.97
CA ASN A 111 2.48 -5.98 -0.23
C ASN A 111 1.07 -6.29 -0.75
N MET A 112 0.62 -7.53 -0.53
CA MET A 112 -0.72 -7.94 -0.90
C MET A 112 -1.76 -7.10 -0.14
N PHE A 113 -2.73 -6.56 -0.86
CA PHE A 113 -3.84 -5.81 -0.28
C PHE A 113 -5.15 -6.10 -1.02
N LYS A 114 -6.25 -5.54 -0.50
CA LYS A 114 -7.60 -5.69 -1.04
C LYS A 114 -8.27 -4.33 -1.19
N PHE A 115 -9.06 -4.18 -2.24
CA PHE A 115 -10.04 -3.09 -2.35
C PHE A 115 -11.31 -3.48 -1.58
N TRP A 116 -11.66 -2.69 -0.56
CA TRP A 116 -12.79 -2.92 0.33
C TRP A 116 -14.11 -2.41 -0.22
N GLY A 117 -14.07 -1.34 -1.01
CA GLY A 117 -15.25 -0.73 -1.60
C GLY A 117 -14.98 -0.13 -2.98
N PRO A 118 -16.04 0.16 -3.75
CA PRO A 118 -15.92 0.82 -5.03
C PRO A 118 -15.61 2.31 -4.88
N SER A 119 -15.01 2.88 -5.90
CA SER A 119 -14.93 4.32 -6.14
C SER A 119 -15.54 4.62 -7.52
N LEU A 120 -16.19 5.77 -7.63
CA LEU A 120 -16.91 6.21 -8.82
C LEU A 120 -16.36 7.53 -9.36
N VAL A 121 -16.62 7.83 -10.63
CA VAL A 121 -16.37 9.15 -11.21
C VAL A 121 -17.06 10.23 -10.37
N GLY A 122 -16.31 11.28 -10.04
CA GLY A 122 -16.75 12.36 -9.15
C GLY A 122 -16.34 12.18 -7.68
N ASP A 123 -15.88 10.97 -7.29
CA ASP A 123 -15.28 10.79 -5.96
C ASP A 123 -13.98 11.60 -5.83
N ARG A 124 -13.73 12.11 -4.63
CA ARG A 124 -12.44 12.61 -4.19
C ARG A 124 -11.72 11.48 -3.47
N LEU A 125 -10.56 11.10 -3.97
CA LEU A 125 -9.70 10.11 -3.31
C LEU A 125 -8.62 10.84 -2.51
N VAL A 126 -8.64 10.65 -1.20
CA VAL A 126 -7.63 11.16 -0.27
C VAL A 126 -6.62 10.06 -0.01
N PHE A 127 -5.35 10.37 -0.25
CA PHE A 127 -4.21 9.49 -0.04
C PHE A 127 -3.40 10.02 1.13
N ASN A 128 -3.33 9.26 2.22
CA ASN A 128 -2.47 9.56 3.36
C ASN A 128 -1.34 8.54 3.39
N ALA A 129 -0.08 9.01 3.28
CA ALA A 129 1.10 8.17 3.33
C ALA A 129 2.06 8.60 4.42
N ILE A 130 2.72 7.64 5.05
CA ILE A 130 3.77 7.90 6.04
C ILE A 130 4.77 6.73 6.04
N VAL A 131 6.03 7.01 6.36
CA VAL A 131 7.00 5.93 6.64
C VAL A 131 6.55 5.19 7.90
N ASN A 132 6.45 3.86 7.81
CA ASN A 132 6.15 3.02 8.96
C ASN A 132 7.42 2.58 9.68
N ASN A 133 8.39 2.07 8.92
CA ASN A 133 9.64 1.56 9.47
C ASN A 133 10.73 1.44 8.38
N THR A 134 11.95 1.19 8.82
CA THR A 134 13.14 1.00 7.97
C THR A 134 13.81 -0.33 8.29
N PHE A 135 14.22 -1.05 7.25
CA PHE A 135 14.92 -2.32 7.34
C PHE A 135 16.23 -2.24 6.55
N GLN A 136 17.28 -1.73 7.21
CA GLN A 136 18.61 -1.49 6.65
C GLN A 136 18.56 -0.70 5.33
N ASN A 137 18.52 -1.39 4.19
CA ASN A 137 18.57 -0.79 2.85
C ASN A 137 17.18 -0.65 2.21
N SER A 138 16.12 -0.75 3.00
CA SER A 138 14.75 -0.57 2.55
C SER A 138 13.92 0.20 3.56
N VAL A 139 12.89 0.87 3.05
CA VAL A 139 11.90 1.61 3.86
C VAL A 139 10.50 1.13 3.48
N GLU A 140 9.66 0.91 4.49
CA GLU A 140 8.24 0.66 4.29
C GLU A 140 7.45 1.96 4.44
N VAL A 141 6.59 2.23 3.46
CA VAL A 141 5.64 3.34 3.49
C VAL A 141 4.24 2.77 3.47
N GLY A 142 3.44 3.10 4.48
CA GLY A 142 2.01 2.82 4.51
C GLY A 142 1.24 3.89 3.74
N VAL A 143 0.24 3.48 2.97
CA VAL A 143 -0.72 4.39 2.32
C VAL A 143 -2.13 3.95 2.63
N ARG A 144 -2.96 4.88 3.09
CA ARG A 144 -4.41 4.70 3.26
C ARG A 144 -5.16 5.55 2.25
N VAL A 145 -6.11 4.93 1.55
CA VAL A 145 -6.94 5.58 0.53
C VAL A 145 -8.38 5.65 1.01
N GLU A 146 -8.94 6.85 0.96
CA GLU A 146 -10.33 7.13 1.34
C GLU A 146 -11.06 7.82 0.20
N ALA A 147 -12.30 7.42 -0.05
CA ALA A 147 -13.15 8.04 -1.05
C ALA A 147 -14.26 8.85 -0.40
N PHE A 148 -14.58 9.97 -1.03
CA PHE A 148 -15.69 10.83 -0.68
C PHE A 148 -16.45 11.23 -1.94
N ASN A 149 -17.73 10.90 -2.02
CA ASN A 149 -18.63 11.57 -2.94
C ASN A 149 -18.92 13.01 -2.45
N CYS A 150 -19.70 13.79 -3.20
CA CYS A 150 -19.98 15.19 -2.84
C CYS A 150 -20.66 15.36 -1.46
N GLU A 151 -21.60 14.49 -1.09
CA GLU A 151 -22.27 14.59 0.21
C GLU A 151 -21.40 14.08 1.35
N GLU A 152 -20.72 12.94 1.14
CA GLU A 152 -19.76 12.34 2.07
C GLU A 152 -18.64 13.32 2.42
N TRP A 153 -18.16 14.09 1.42
CA TRP A 153 -17.15 15.13 1.63
C TRP A 153 -17.62 16.23 2.57
N ILE A 154 -18.87 16.68 2.43
CA ILE A 154 -19.44 17.74 3.28
C ILE A 154 -19.67 17.22 4.71
N LYS A 155 -20.05 15.94 4.85
CA LYS A 155 -20.35 15.30 6.13
C LYS A 155 -19.13 14.68 6.82
N ASP A 156 -17.95 14.74 6.19
CA ASP A 156 -16.71 14.06 6.62
C ASP A 156 -16.89 12.56 6.86
N GLN A 157 -17.61 11.89 5.94
CA GLN A 157 -17.92 10.46 6.01
C GLN A 157 -17.12 9.68 4.97
N ALA A 158 -15.90 9.32 5.32
CA ALA A 158 -14.98 8.60 4.44
C ALA A 158 -15.40 7.15 4.18
N ARG A 159 -15.28 6.69 2.93
CA ARG A 159 -15.25 5.27 2.58
C ARG A 159 -13.80 4.80 2.48
N HIS A 160 -13.37 3.89 3.35
CA HIS A 160 -12.04 3.28 3.22
C HIS A 160 -12.00 2.38 1.97
N ILE A 161 -11.17 2.74 1.00
CA ILE A 161 -11.06 2.02 -0.27
C ILE A 161 -10.04 0.90 -0.14
N ASN A 162 -8.82 1.21 0.30
CA ASN A 162 -7.78 0.24 0.59
C ASN A 162 -6.66 0.86 1.43
N SER A 163 -5.84 0.00 2.01
CA SER A 163 -4.53 0.36 2.53
C SER A 163 -3.49 -0.55 1.89
N ALA A 164 -2.31 -0.02 1.59
CA ALA A 164 -1.19 -0.84 1.14
C ALA A 164 0.11 -0.39 1.77
N PHE A 165 1.08 -1.30 1.73
CA PHE A 165 2.43 -1.10 2.24
C PHE A 165 3.39 -1.29 1.08
N LEU A 166 4.16 -0.25 0.79
CA LEU A 166 5.09 -0.18 -0.32
C LEU A 166 6.51 -0.19 0.24
N ILE A 167 7.34 -1.07 -0.30
CA ILE A 167 8.75 -1.15 0.07
C ILE A 167 9.57 -0.43 -0.97
N PHE A 168 10.37 0.54 -0.53
CA PHE A 168 11.29 1.27 -1.38
C PHE A 168 12.74 0.95 -1.01
N LYS A 169 13.63 1.13 -1.99
CA LYS A 169 15.08 1.15 -1.81
C LYS A 169 15.62 2.40 -2.48
N THR A 170 16.80 2.83 -2.08
CA THR A 170 17.50 3.92 -2.76
C THR A 170 18.97 3.58 -2.88
N VAL A 171 19.61 4.17 -3.88
CA VAL A 171 21.07 4.16 -4.04
C VAL A 171 21.61 5.54 -3.70
N ASN A 172 22.86 5.59 -3.22
CA ASN A 172 23.58 6.84 -3.01
C ASN A 172 24.19 7.35 -4.33
N ASP A 173 24.84 8.51 -4.30
CA ASP A 173 25.48 9.12 -5.48
C ASP A 173 26.59 8.26 -6.10
N LYS A 174 27.09 7.25 -5.37
CA LYS A 174 28.11 6.30 -5.83
C LYS A 174 27.51 5.02 -6.43
N GLY A 175 26.18 4.90 -6.46
CA GLY A 175 25.47 3.71 -6.91
C GLY A 175 25.41 2.58 -5.89
N GLU A 176 25.84 2.80 -4.65
CA GLU A 176 25.77 1.82 -3.56
C GLU A 176 24.41 1.89 -2.86
N LEU A 177 23.99 0.78 -2.23
CA LEU A 177 22.76 0.76 -1.45
C LEU A 177 22.83 1.74 -0.29
N PHE A 178 21.82 2.61 -0.19
CA PHE A 178 21.68 3.54 0.92
C PHE A 178 21.10 2.82 2.14
N THR A 179 21.75 2.99 3.29
CA THR A 179 21.22 2.52 4.58
C THR A 179 20.37 3.61 5.21
N PHE A 180 19.10 3.29 5.43
CA PHE A 180 18.14 4.20 6.06
C PHE A 180 18.44 4.38 7.56
N PRO A 181 18.17 5.57 8.12
CA PRO A 181 18.27 5.78 9.56
C PRO A 181 17.22 4.95 10.29
N ARG A 182 17.48 4.59 11.55
CA ARG A 182 16.48 3.92 12.38
C ARG A 182 15.32 4.87 12.68
N ILE A 183 14.12 4.31 12.77
CA ILE A 183 12.90 5.05 13.02
C ILE A 183 12.54 5.01 14.50
N LYS A 184 12.24 6.18 15.06
CA LYS A 184 11.56 6.28 16.35
C LYS A 184 10.04 6.21 16.10
N PRO A 185 9.32 5.27 16.75
CA PRO A 185 7.87 5.17 16.65
C PRO A 185 7.13 6.43 17.07
#